data_AF-A0A496TPS9-F1
#
_entry.id   AF-A0A496TPS9-F1
#
_cell.length_a   1.000
_cell.length_b   1.000
_cell.length_c   1.000
_cell.angle_alpha   90.00
_cell.angle_beta   90.00
_cell.angle_gamma   90.00
#
_symmetry.space_group_name_H-M   'P 1'
#
loop_
_entity.id
_entity.type
_entity.pdbx_description
1 polymer ?
#
loop_
_entity_poly.entity_id
_entity_poly.type
_entity_poly.pdbx_seq_one_letter_code
_entity_poly.pdbx_strand_id
1 'polypeptide(L)' 'MMKIKKQNEVLPVCPHCKAELEELWFREFKSDMGKRCIYFCPKCKSCLGISHRKGITMGL' A
#
# COMPACT_ATOMS: atom_id res chain seq x y z
N MET A 1 0.77 -22.16 -17.60
CA MET A 1 0.25 -21.33 -16.49
C MET A 1 1.40 -20.95 -15.57
N MET A 2 1.43 -19.70 -15.10
CA MET A 2 2.50 -19.18 -14.25
C MET A 2 2.32 -19.64 -12.80
N LYS A 3 3.41 -20.09 -12.16
CA LYS A 3 3.39 -20.50 -10.75
C LYS A 3 3.57 -19.27 -9.86
N ILE A 4 2.75 -19.16 -8.82
CA ILE A 4 2.84 -18.09 -7.83
C ILE A 4 3.56 -18.63 -6.60
N LYS A 5 4.58 -17.92 -6.13
CA LYS A 5 5.30 -18.22 -4.88
C LYS A 5 5.33 -16.95 -4.03
N LYS A 6 5.07 -17.09 -2.73
CA LYS A 6 5.27 -16.01 -1.75
C LYS A 6 6.77 -15.81 -1.55
N GLN A 7 7.24 -14.57 -1.67
CA GLN A 7 8.63 -14.20 -1.37
C GLN A 7 8.65 -13.01 -0.43
N ASN A 8 9.31 -13.18 0.72
CA ASN A 8 9.40 -12.14 1.77
C ASN A 8 10.76 -11.45 1.80
N GLU A 9 11.77 -12.02 1.11
CA GLU A 9 13.16 -11.52 1.10
C GLU A 9 13.40 -10.45 0.03
N VAL A 10 12.43 -10.25 -0.87
CA VAL A 10 12.53 -9.28 -1.96
C VAL A 10 11.68 -8.07 -1.61
N LEU A 11 12.32 -6.90 -1.54
CA LEU A 11 11.62 -5.64 -1.35
C LEU A 11 10.92 -5.20 -2.64
N PRO A 12 9.71 -4.62 -2.54
CA PRO A 12 9.02 -4.10 -3.69
C PRO A 12 9.76 -2.89 -4.27
N VAL A 13 9.69 -2.72 -5.58
CA VAL A 13 10.28 -1.57 -6.27
C VAL A 13 9.19 -0.57 -6.62
N CYS A 14 9.46 0.71 -6.41
CA CYS A 14 8.56 1.77 -6.84
C CYS A 14 8.39 1.75 -8.36
N PRO A 15 7.16 1.65 -8.91
CA PRO A 15 6.97 1.61 -10.36
C PRO A 15 7.33 2.94 -11.04
N HIS A 16 7.35 4.04 -10.31
CA HIS A 16 7.60 5.40 -10.82
C HIS A 16 9.10 5.76 -10.84
N CYS A 17 9.79 5.67 -9.70
CA CYS A 17 11.20 6.06 -9.61
C CYS A 17 12.18 4.89 -9.61
N LYS A 18 11.68 3.65 -9.70
CA LYS A 18 12.48 2.41 -9.71
C LYS A 18 13.35 2.18 -8.48
N ALA A 19 13.16 2.97 -7.42
CA ALA A 19 13.86 2.77 -6.17
C ALA A 19 13.23 1.62 -5.36
N GLU A 20 14.09 0.88 -4.68
CA GLU A 20 13.68 -0.12 -3.69
C GLU A 20 12.95 0.55 -2.52
N LEU A 21 11.81 -0.04 -2.12
CA LEU A 21 10.94 0.43 -1.06
C LEU A 21 11.23 -0.34 0.23
N GLU A 22 12.18 0.17 1.01
CA GLU A 22 12.47 -0.30 2.37
C GLU A 22 11.36 0.09 3.36
N GLU A 23 10.65 1.18 3.07
CA GLU A 23 9.49 1.64 3.83
C GLU A 23 8.40 2.22 2.91
N LEU A 24 7.19 2.33 3.45
CA LEU A 24 6.00 2.87 2.81
C LEU A 24 5.41 3.97 3.70
N TRP A 25 5.33 5.19 3.16
CA TRP A 25 4.65 6.27 3.87
C TRP A 25 3.16 6.20 3.60
N PHE A 26 2.36 6.58 4.58
CA PHE A 26 0.92 6.66 4.42
C PHE A 26 0.35 7.93 5.05
N ARG A 27 -0.79 8.38 4.53
CA ARG A 27 -1.56 9.49 5.09
C ARG A 27 -3.01 9.07 5.29
N GLU A 28 -3.50 9.19 6.52
CA GLU A 28 -4.91 9.02 6.82
C GLU A 28 -5.71 10.24 6.38
N PHE A 29 -6.91 10.02 5.87
CA PHE A 29 -7.90 11.06 5.67
C PHE A 29 -9.22 10.62 6.30
N LYS A 30 -9.86 11.56 7.01
CA LYS A 30 -11.18 11.36 7.57
C LYS A 30 -12.18 11.36 6.41
N SER A 31 -13.04 10.36 6.41
CA SER A 31 -14.19 10.24 5.52
C SER A 31 -15.38 9.87 6.39
N ASP A 32 -16.56 10.36 6.05
CA ASP A 32 -17.78 10.15 6.84
C ASP A 32 -18.12 8.66 7.00
N MET A 33 -17.66 7.81 6.08
CA MET A 33 -17.79 6.35 6.12
C MET A 33 -16.43 5.62 6.14
N GLY A 34 -15.63 5.82 7.19
CA GLY A 34 -14.46 5.00 7.51
C GLY A 34 -13.10 5.65 7.27
N LYS A 35 -12.02 4.97 7.69
CA LYS A 35 -10.64 5.46 7.51
C LYS A 35 -10.13 5.09 6.12
N ARG A 36 -9.63 6.08 5.40
CA ARG A 36 -8.93 5.85 4.14
C ARG A 36 -7.47 6.25 4.30
N CYS A 37 -6.57 5.46 3.71
CA CYS A 37 -5.14 5.70 3.74
C CYS A 37 -4.61 5.74 2.31
N ILE A 38 -3.86 6.78 1.97
CA ILE A 38 -3.06 6.83 0.74
C ILE A 38 -1.66 6.38 1.11
N TYR A 39 -1.14 5.38 0.40
CA TYR A 39 0.23 4.94 0.49
C TYR A 39 1.03 5.59 -0.63
N PHE A 40 2.24 6.05 -0.33
CA PHE A 40 3.07 6.75 -1.28
C PHE A 40 4.56 6.48 -1.05
N CYS A 41 5.35 6.61 -2.12
CA CYS A 41 6.77 6.36 -2.08
C CYS A 41 7.50 7.45 -1.29
N PRO A 42 8.39 7.11 -0.33
CA PRO A 42 9.15 8.11 0.43
C PRO A 42 10.14 8.89 -0.46
N LYS A 43 10.69 8.24 -1.50
CA LYS A 43 11.72 8.81 -2.38
C LYS A 43 11.13 9.78 -3.41
N CYS A 44 10.07 9.39 -4.13
CA CYS A 44 9.50 10.21 -5.22
C CYS A 44 8.11 10.79 -4.94
N LYS A 45 7.51 10.48 -3.78
CA LYS A 45 6.18 10.96 -3.36
C LYS A 45 5.00 10.53 -4.25
N SER A 46 5.24 9.64 -5.21
CA SER A 46 4.17 9.10 -6.07
C SER A 46 3.22 8.21 -5.25
N CYS A 47 1.92 8.33 -5.53
CA CYS A 47 0.87 7.51 -4.91
C CYS A 47 0.99 6.06 -5.40
N LEU A 48 1.14 5.12 -4.47
CA LEU A 48 1.31 3.69 -4.76
C LEU A 48 0.01 2.90 -4.57
N GLY A 49 -0.93 3.43 -3.80
CA GLY A 49 -2.21 2.79 -3.58
C GLY A 49 -3.08 3.54 -2.58
N ILE A 50 -4.38 3.25 -2.63
CA ILE A 50 -5.36 3.78 -1.69
C ILE A 50 -6.04 2.59 -1.02
N SER A 51 -6.03 2.55 0.30
CA SER A 51 -6.81 1.57 1.08
C SER A 51 -7.99 2.26 1.72
N HIS A 52 -9.13 1.58 1.71
CA HIS A 52 -10.30 1.96 2.47
C HIS A 52 -10.54 0.86 3.51
N ARG A 53 -10.29 1.15 4.79
CA ARG A 53 -10.74 0.26 5.86
C ARG A 53 -12.24 0.44 6.00
N LYS A 54 -13.02 -0.44 5.37
CA LYS A 54 -14.42 -0.66 5.77
C LYS A 54 -14.40 -1.10 7.24
N GLY A 55 -15.17 -0.43 8.08
CA GLY A 55 -15.36 -0.79 9.48
C GLY A 55 -15.74 -2.27 9.63
N ILE A 56 -15.41 -2.83 10.78
CA ILE A 56 -15.42 -4.26 11.11
C ILE A 56 -16.76 -4.92 10.76
N THR A 57 -16.78 -5.63 9.64
CA THR A 57 -17.60 -6.82 9.41
C THR A 57 -16.86 -7.66 8.37
N MET A 58 -15.90 -8.44 8.87
CA MET A 58 -15.34 -9.61 8.19
C MET A 58 -15.41 -10.75 9.19
N GLY A 59 -16.48 -11.54 9.12
CA GLY A 59 -16.61 -12.86 9.74
C GLY A 59 -16.69 -12.88 11.27
N LEU A 60 -17.91 -12.93 11.79
CA LEU A 60 -18.25 -13.99 12.75
C LEU A 60 -18.52 -15.27 11.94
#